data_AF-A0A0L1M4R2-F1
#
_entry.id   AF-A0A0L1M4R2-F1
#
_cell.length_a   1.000
_cell.length_b   1.000
_cell.length_c   1.000
_cell.angle_alpha   90.00
_cell.angle_beta   90.00
_cell.angle_gamma   90.00
#
_symmetry.space_group_name_H-M   'P 1'
#
loop_
_entity.id
_entity.type
_entity.pdbx_description
1 polymer ?
#
loop_
_entity_poly.entity_id
_entity_poly.type
_entity_poly.pdbx_seq_one_letter_code
_entity_poly.pdbx_strand_id
1 'polypeptide(L)'
;MGDVWIRTLGNGLVRADRVTEISSTRGSLHEDRGYSLKVIVDGKGHVVIDDGDLPGSPDRRLEYARHLEDALLLAIDEARGAGSATVIAYEPESGRWSAVPVAALTGRLPQTI
;
A
#
# COMPACT_ATOMS: atom_id res chain seq x y z
N MET A 1 13.98 12.78 8.27
CA MET A 1 13.29 11.59 7.73
C MET A 1 12.14 12.11 6.88
N GLY A 2 12.00 11.65 5.63
CA GLY A 2 10.97 12.17 4.72
C GLY A 2 9.57 11.71 5.12
N ASP A 3 8.55 12.52 4.84
CA ASP A 3 7.15 12.14 5.10
C ASP A 3 6.70 11.03 4.12
N VAL A 4 6.33 9.87 4.64
CA VAL A 4 5.83 8.75 3.83
C VAL A 4 4.32 8.63 3.98
N TRP A 5 3.64 8.60 2.84
CA TRP A 5 2.19 8.49 2.74
C TRP A 5 1.82 7.24 1.96
N ILE A 6 0.73 6.58 2.34
CA ILE A 6 0.17 5.41 1.65
C ILE A 6 -1.17 5.81 1.04
N ARG A 7 -1.33 5.59 -0.27
CA ARG A 7 -2.57 5.82 -0.99
C ARG A 7 -3.56 4.70 -0.73
N THR A 8 -4.76 5.07 -0.31
CA THR A 8 -5.86 4.12 -0.11
C THR A 8 -6.66 3.94 -1.39
N LEU A 9 -7.43 2.84 -1.47
CA LEU A 9 -8.30 2.54 -2.61
C LEU A 9 -9.33 3.66 -2.84
N GLY A 10 -9.79 4.32 -1.76
CA GLY A 10 -10.68 5.48 -1.82
C GLY A 10 -9.98 6.81 -2.18
N ASN A 11 -8.76 6.77 -2.72
CA ASN A 11 -7.93 7.95 -3.05
C ASN A 11 -7.56 8.83 -1.85
N GLY A 12 -7.65 8.30 -0.63
CA GLY A 12 -7.15 8.95 0.57
C GLY A 12 -5.63 8.78 0.72
N LEU A 13 -5.03 9.56 1.63
CA LEU A 13 -3.65 9.40 2.04
C LEU A 13 -3.58 9.15 3.54
N VAL A 14 -2.78 8.17 3.91
CA VAL A 14 -2.53 7.77 5.30
C VAL A 14 -1.05 7.92 5.59
N ARG A 15 -0.66 8.49 6.73
CA ARG A 15 0.77 8.58 7.08
C ARG A 15 1.30 7.24 7.54
N ALA A 16 2.41 6.80 6.96
CA ALA A 16 3.01 5.50 7.25
C ALA A 16 3.57 5.40 8.68
N ASP A 17 3.89 6.53 9.34
CA ASP A 17 4.34 6.54 10.74
C ASP A 17 3.19 6.38 11.75
N ARG A 18 1.94 6.54 11.31
CA ARG A 18 0.74 6.28 12.13
C ARG A 18 0.16 4.89 11.93
N VAL A 19 0.70 4.11 10.99
CA VAL A 19 0.27 2.72 10.76
C VAL A 19 0.72 1.86 11.92
N THR A 20 -0.25 1.25 12.61
CA THR A 20 0.00 0.34 13.73
C THR A 20 -0.02 -1.12 13.31
N GLU A 21 -0.74 -1.43 12.22
CA GLU A 21 -0.90 -2.79 11.73
C GLU A 21 -1.17 -2.77 10.22
N ILE A 22 -0.66 -3.79 9.53
CA ILE A 22 -1.02 -4.13 8.15
C ILE A 22 -1.64 -5.52 8.20
N SER A 23 -2.80 -5.67 7.56
CA SER A 23 -3.59 -6.91 7.68
C SER A 23 -4.27 -7.22 6.36
N SER A 24 -4.24 -8.50 5.97
CA SER A 24 -5.06 -9.05 4.91
C SER A 24 -6.21 -9.88 5.46
N THR A 25 -7.33 -9.89 4.73
CA THR A 25 -8.47 -10.75 5.01
C THR A 25 -8.75 -11.66 3.83
N ARG A 26 -9.28 -12.85 4.13
CA ARG A 26 -9.90 -13.71 3.11
C ARG A 26 -11.20 -13.04 2.67
N GLY A 27 -11.42 -12.96 1.37
CA GLY A 27 -12.55 -12.23 0.80
C GLY A 27 -12.18 -10.77 0.51
N SER A 28 -12.64 -10.31 -0.65
CA SER A 28 -12.66 -8.90 -0.98
C SER A 28 -13.78 -8.19 -0.22
N LEU A 29 -13.82 -6.86 -0.26
CA LEU A 29 -14.92 -6.09 0.30
C LEU A 29 -16.25 -6.35 -0.43
N HIS A 30 -16.19 -6.79 -1.69
CA HIS A 30 -17.34 -6.87 -2.60
C HIS A 30 -17.78 -8.31 -2.90
N GLU A 31 -16.90 -9.30 -2.72
CA GLU A 31 -17.18 -10.71 -3.02
C GLU A 31 -16.63 -11.65 -1.93
N ASP A 32 -17.29 -12.80 -1.74
CA ASP A 32 -16.79 -13.91 -0.92
C ASP A 32 -15.55 -14.61 -1.54
N ARG A 33 -15.07 -14.10 -2.68
CA ARG A 33 -13.85 -14.52 -3.38
C ARG A 33 -12.82 -13.37 -3.37
N GLY A 34 -11.56 -13.71 -3.62
CA GLY A 34 -10.46 -12.74 -3.55
C GLY A 34 -9.81 -12.56 -2.17
N TYR A 35 -9.17 -11.40 -1.98
CA TYR A 35 -8.55 -10.90 -0.75
C TYR A 35 -8.65 -9.38 -0.67
N SER A 36 -8.55 -8.84 0.54
CA SER A 36 -8.35 -7.40 0.76
C SER A 36 -7.13 -7.17 1.63
N LEU A 37 -6.44 -6.04 1.43
CA LEU A 37 -5.33 -5.58 2.26
C LEU A 37 -5.67 -4.20 2.81
N LYS A 38 -5.50 -4.03 4.12
CA LYS A 38 -5.75 -2.77 4.82
C LYS A 38 -4.59 -2.40 5.73
N VAL A 39 -4.41 -1.10 5.90
CA VAL A 39 -3.56 -0.51 6.93
C VAL A 39 -4.43 0.02 8.06
N ILE A 40 -4.00 -0.15 9.30
CA ILE A 40 -4.74 0.31 10.48
C ILE A 40 -4.05 1.55 11.04
N VAL A 41 -4.82 2.63 11.17
CA VAL A 41 -4.39 3.90 11.77
C VAL A 41 -5.42 4.36 12.78
N ASP A 42 -4.98 4.66 14.00
CA ASP A 42 -5.84 5.13 15.08
C ASP A 42 -7.06 4.20 15.33
N GLY A 43 -6.85 2.88 15.17
CA GLY A 43 -7.90 1.85 15.29
C GLY A 43 -8.85 1.75 14.09
N LYS A 44 -8.66 2.54 13.03
CA LYS A 44 -9.45 2.50 11.80
C LYS A 44 -8.71 1.79 10.67
N GLY A 45 -9.37 0.82 10.05
CA GLY A 45 -8.86 0.15 8.84
C GLY A 45 -9.06 0.99 7.59
N HIS A 46 -8.01 1.14 6.80
CA HIS A 46 -8.00 1.80 5.50
C HIS A 46 -7.60 0.80 4.43
N VAL A 47 -8.51 0.48 3.51
CA VAL A 47 -8.24 -0.48 2.43
C VAL A 47 -7.33 0.14 1.39
N VAL A 48 -6.29 -0.60 1.03
CA VAL A 48 -5.27 -0.20 0.04
C VAL A 48 -5.26 -1.14 -1.16
N ILE A 49 -5.73 -2.37 -1.00
CA ILE A 49 -5.97 -3.33 -2.09
C ILE A 49 -7.30 -4.01 -1.84
N ASP A 50 -8.10 -4.14 -2.89
CA ASP A 50 -9.28 -4.98 -2.90
C ASP A 50 -9.32 -5.72 -4.25
N ASP A 51 -9.16 -7.04 -4.21
CA ASP A 51 -9.10 -7.88 -5.40
C ASP A 51 -10.02 -9.08 -5.21
N GLY A 52 -11.21 -9.00 -5.82
CA GLY A 52 -12.23 -10.06 -5.81
C GLY A 52 -11.95 -11.18 -6.81
N ASP A 53 -11.24 -10.86 -7.89
CA ASP A 53 -11.10 -11.71 -9.07
C ASP A 53 -9.87 -12.61 -9.03
N LEU A 54 -8.99 -12.47 -8.04
CA LEU A 54 -7.76 -13.25 -7.95
C LEU A 54 -8.04 -14.78 -8.06
N PRO A 55 -7.62 -15.44 -9.15
CA PRO A 55 -7.90 -16.86 -9.35
C PRO A 55 -7.01 -17.71 -8.45
N GLY A 56 -7.55 -18.81 -7.93
CA GLY A 56 -6.79 -19.81 -7.16
C GLY A 56 -7.46 -20.26 -5.87
N SER A 57 -6.81 -21.20 -5.19
CA SER A 57 -7.26 -21.68 -3.88
C SER A 57 -7.20 -20.55 -2.83
N PRO A 58 -8.04 -20.59 -1.78
CA PRO A 58 -8.00 -19.60 -0.72
C PRO A 58 -6.62 -19.44 -0.08
N ASP A 59 -5.87 -20.54 0.09
CA ASP A 59 -4.55 -20.51 0.72
C ASP A 59 -3.52 -19.77 -0.15
N ARG A 60 -3.52 -20.00 -1.48
CA ARG A 60 -2.64 -19.27 -2.40
C ARG A 60 -2.94 -17.78 -2.44
N ARG A 61 -4.22 -17.40 -2.35
CA ARG A 61 -4.62 -15.98 -2.29
C ARG A 61 -4.13 -15.30 -1.03
N LEU A 62 -4.24 -15.99 0.11
CA LEU A 62 -3.75 -15.47 1.38
C LEU A 62 -2.22 -15.38 1.43
N GLU A 63 -1.52 -16.36 0.87
CA GLU A 63 -0.06 -16.32 0.70
C GLU A 63 0.37 -15.14 -0.17
N TYR A 64 -0.32 -14.93 -1.30
CA TYR A 64 -0.08 -13.77 -2.16
C TYR A 64 -0.34 -12.45 -1.44
N ALA A 65 -1.44 -12.35 -0.67
CA ALA A 65 -1.75 -11.17 0.12
C ALA A 65 -0.64 -10.86 1.15
N ARG A 66 -0.11 -11.88 1.84
CA ARG A 66 1.02 -11.74 2.77
C ARG A 66 2.29 -11.24 2.07
N HIS A 67 2.58 -11.73 0.87
CA HIS A 67 3.70 -11.20 0.08
C HIS A 67 3.52 -9.72 -0.25
N LEU A 68 2.28 -9.27 -0.50
CA LEU A 68 2.00 -7.85 -0.70
C LEU A 68 2.12 -7.04 0.59
N GLU A 69 1.79 -7.60 1.76
CA GLU A 69 2.06 -6.98 3.06
C GLU A 69 3.56 -6.76 3.27
N ASP A 70 4.37 -7.81 3.08
CA ASP A 70 5.83 -7.75 3.22
C ASP A 70 6.44 -6.74 2.23
N ALA A 71 5.94 -6.71 0.99
CA ALA A 71 6.39 -5.76 -0.02
C ALA A 71 6.01 -4.31 0.34
N LEU A 72 4.85 -4.08 0.98
CA LEU A 72 4.46 -2.76 1.47
C LEU A 72 5.39 -2.30 2.59
N LEU A 73 5.73 -3.18 3.53
CA LEU A 73 6.68 -2.87 4.60
C LEU A 73 8.03 -2.47 4.04
N LEU A 74 8.55 -3.23 3.08
CA LEU A 74 9.80 -2.89 2.39
C LEU A 74 9.73 -1.52 1.71
N ALA A 75 8.66 -1.24 0.97
CA ALA A 75 8.48 0.05 0.31
C ALA A 75 8.43 1.23 1.30
N ILE A 76 7.82 1.03 2.49
CA ILE A 76 7.79 2.04 3.56
C ILE A 76 9.21 2.30 4.08
N ASP A 77 9.98 1.26 4.35
CA ASP A 77 11.34 1.38 4.88
C ASP A 77 12.28 2.06 3.87
N GLU A 78 12.19 1.69 2.60
CA GLU A 78 12.93 2.34 1.51
C GLU A 78 12.55 3.82 1.37
N ALA A 79 11.24 4.14 1.37
CA ALA A 79 10.75 5.52 1.27
C ALA A 79 11.18 6.38 2.47
N ARG A 80 11.23 5.81 3.68
CA ARG A 80 11.73 6.50 4.88
C ARG A 80 13.22 6.83 4.77
N GLY A 81 14.00 5.94 4.15
CA GLY A 81 15.43 6.13 3.88
C GLY A 81 15.73 7.18 2.81
N ALA A 82 14.79 7.45 1.90
CA ALA A 82 14.98 8.35 0.76
C ALA A 82 15.06 9.86 1.13
N GLY A 83 14.72 10.25 2.36
CA GLY A 83 14.88 11.62 2.85
C GLY A 83 13.94 12.68 2.24
N SER A 84 13.09 12.30 1.29
CA SER A 84 12.10 13.17 0.64
C SER A 84 10.66 12.70 0.92
N ALA A 85 9.70 13.61 0.81
CA ALA A 85 8.28 13.25 0.97
C ALA A 85 7.84 12.34 -0.18
N THR A 86 7.29 11.17 0.15
CA THR A 86 7.00 10.08 -0.80
C THR A 86 5.59 9.54 -0.61
N VAL A 87 4.92 9.22 -1.72
CA VAL A 87 3.63 8.53 -1.73
C VAL A 87 3.83 7.11 -2.25
N ILE A 88 3.40 6.13 -1.48
CA ILE A 88 3.35 4.72 -1.85
C ILE A 88 1.94 4.39 -2.32
N ALA A 89 1.80 3.76 -3.48
CA ALA A 89 0.52 3.32 -4.02
C ALA A 89 0.63 1.89 -4.58
N TYR A 90 -0.46 1.13 -4.51
CA TYR A 90 -0.55 -0.15 -5.21
C TYR A 90 -0.90 0.09 -6.68
N GLU A 91 -0.20 -0.60 -7.57
CA GLU A 91 -0.45 -0.61 -9.01
C GLU A 91 -1.07 -1.96 -9.40
N PRO A 92 -2.39 -2.04 -9.62
CA PRO A 92 -3.07 -3.30 -9.92
C PRO A 92 -2.53 -3.97 -11.19
N GLU A 93 -2.21 -3.19 -12.22
CA GLU A 93 -1.72 -3.68 -13.50
C GLU A 93 -0.35 -4.37 -13.41
N SER A 94 0.51 -3.92 -12.49
CA SER A 94 1.86 -4.46 -12.30
C SER A 94 1.95 -5.42 -11.11
N GLY A 95 0.91 -5.46 -10.26
CA GLY A 95 0.86 -6.25 -9.04
C GLY A 95 1.91 -5.83 -8.01
N ARG A 96 2.26 -4.54 -7.97
CA ARG A 96 3.41 -4.02 -7.19
C ARG A 96 3.07 -2.73 -6.46
N TRP A 97 3.87 -2.42 -5.44
CA TRP A 97 3.89 -1.11 -4.80
C TRP A 97 4.83 -0.18 -5.56
N SER A 98 4.36 1.02 -5.88
CA SER A 98 5.19 2.11 -6.40
C SER A 98 5.37 3.19 -5.35
N ALA A 99 6.58 3.74 -5.26
CA ALA A 99 6.95 4.81 -4.36
C ALA A 99 7.35 6.03 -5.19
N VAL A 100 6.55 7.11 -5.11
CA VAL A 100 6.74 8.30 -5.94
C VAL A 100 6.99 9.52 -5.05
N PRO A 101 8.10 10.24 -5.24
CA PRO A 101 8.32 11.51 -4.55
C PRO A 101 7.20 12.51 -4.84
N VAL A 102 6.71 13.20 -3.81
CA VAL A 102 5.66 14.22 -3.95
C VAL A 102 6.06 15.31 -4.94
N ALA A 103 7.35 15.64 -5.00
CA ALA A 103 7.89 16.57 -5.98
C ALA A 103 7.52 16.16 -7.42
N ALA A 104 7.73 14.88 -7.78
CA ALA A 104 7.42 14.35 -9.09
C ALA A 104 5.91 14.39 -9.40
N LEU A 105 5.05 14.18 -8.40
CA LEU A 105 3.59 14.26 -8.55
C LEU A 105 3.09 15.69 -8.83
N THR A 106 3.81 16.70 -8.35
CA THR A 106 3.49 18.13 -8.58
C THR A 106 4.17 18.72 -9.82
N GLY A 107 4.84 17.89 -10.62
CA GLY A 107 5.63 18.34 -11.78
C GLY A 107 6.91 19.09 -11.40
N ARG A 108 7.32 19.07 -10.12
CA ARG A 108 8.60 19.62 -9.67
C ARG A 108 9.65 18.51 -9.75
N LEU A 109 10.69 18.73 -10.55
CA LEU A 109 11.84 17.85 -10.53
C LEU A 109 12.47 17.88 -9.13
N PRO A 110 12.87 16.72 -8.56
CA PRO A 110 13.59 16.70 -7.29
C PRO A 110 14.84 17.57 -7.44
N GLN A 111 15.01 18.53 -6.53
CA GLN A 111 16.19 19.38 -6.50
C GLN A 111 17.36 18.53 -5.99
N THR A 112 18.16 17.99 -6.91
CA THR A 112 19.46 17.43 -6.58
C THR A 112 20.34 18.58 -6.10
N ILE A 113 20.78 18.51 -4.84
CA ILE A 113 21.78 19.41 -4.25
C ILE A 113 23.16 18.78 -4.42
#